data_AF-A0AAD4S3T1-F1
#
_entry.id   AF-A0AAD4S3T1-F1
#
_cell.length_a   1.000
_cell.length_b   1.000
_cell.length_c   1.000
_cell.angle_alpha   90.00
_cell.angle_beta   90.00
_cell.angle_gamma   90.00
#
_symmetry.space_group_name_H-M   'P 1'
#
loop_
_entity.id
_entity.type
_entity.pdbx_description
1 polymer ?
#
loop_
_entity_poly.entity_id
_entity_poly.type
_entity_poly.pdbx_seq_one_letter_code
_entity_poly.pdbx_strand_id
1 'polypeptide(L)'
;MASTAAAIDQAANPKSVDESLWWDSFVNLIDELENASDLSEIPSSLVKKLKSNHVWFLDTVSLFKPPNKKSKTALDCNQINVGSNKLIVRPELKDVALQVSHCLDLDEVQSYIIVERTVERENVSDDFKTQELIHLVLLQYYIERQCLLKCTRQIIMHSSYMGNSEPTESDAIKDEVSKLISDGLERKLLNVLQDLLSSKPPEHMEVDLASLWAEETLIEDNLVLDILFLAYYESFCTCNSENWKSLCSIYKGMLLGSYNFAKLAISVEARNSLYHSKVQLLLILIETLDLENLLQMVHDQVPFRQGHFVFSLIDIQEIDGVISSFNATETEEAGPLILSWAVFLCLVSSLPEKQENSVLAEVDHVGYVSQAFEAAPLNYLLEILHNDLLKDSDGPVAGYRSVMRTFISAFIAAFEISLQLEDDTLNSILDVLCGIYRGEESLCVQFWDKGSFIDGPVRCLLCTLEGEFPFRIVETVRFLSALCEGSWPAECVYNFLDKSV
;
A
#
# COMPACT_ATOMS: atom_id res chain seq x y z
N MET A 1 9.07 17.01 59.46
CA MET A 1 9.77 18.05 58.66
C MET A 1 10.93 17.53 57.83
N ALA A 2 11.60 16.41 58.17
CA ALA A 2 12.64 15.82 57.31
C ALA A 2 12.10 15.07 56.06
N SER A 3 10.82 14.65 56.05
CA SER A 3 10.23 13.93 54.90
C SER A 3 9.70 14.86 53.79
N THR A 4 9.38 16.12 54.13
CA THR A 4 8.94 17.13 53.16
C THR A 4 10.11 17.74 52.39
N ALA A 5 11.26 17.93 53.03
CA ALA A 5 12.46 18.44 52.37
C ALA A 5 13.04 17.44 51.34
N ALA A 6 13.04 16.14 51.64
CA ALA A 6 13.49 15.11 50.71
C ALA A 6 12.54 14.93 49.49
N ALA A 7 11.24 15.19 49.66
CA ALA A 7 10.28 15.20 48.56
C ALA A 7 10.44 16.44 47.66
N ILE A 8 10.80 17.59 48.25
CA ILE A 8 11.08 18.83 47.51
C ILE A 8 12.41 18.71 46.72
N ASP A 9 13.44 18.09 47.30
CA ASP A 9 14.72 17.88 46.61
C ASP A 9 14.66 16.85 45.47
N GLN A 10 13.74 15.86 45.52
CA GLN A 10 13.48 14.95 44.39
C GLN A 10 12.66 15.61 43.26
N ALA A 11 11.84 16.62 43.57
CA ALA A 11 11.08 17.38 42.58
C ALA A 11 11.91 18.46 41.86
N ALA A 12 13.08 18.82 42.39
CA ALA A 12 13.91 19.93 41.91
C ALA A 12 14.94 19.55 40.82
N ASN A 13 15.28 18.26 40.67
CA ASN A 13 16.25 17.83 39.65
C ASN A 13 15.53 17.30 38.40
N PRO A 14 15.77 17.88 37.21
CA PRO A 14 15.12 17.41 35.99
C PRO A 14 15.58 16.00 35.66
N LYS A 15 14.62 15.07 35.52
CA LYS A 15 14.90 13.71 35.07
C LYS A 15 15.10 13.70 33.56
N SER A 16 16.11 12.96 33.12
CA SER A 16 16.37 12.74 31.69
C SER A 16 15.77 11.41 31.25
N VAL A 17 14.97 11.46 30.19
CA VAL A 17 14.39 10.29 29.51
C VAL A 17 14.99 10.13 28.12
N ASP A 18 14.62 9.04 27.44
CA ASP A 18 15.12 8.71 26.10
C ASP A 18 14.73 9.81 25.09
N GLU A 19 15.67 10.24 24.25
CA GLU A 19 15.45 11.30 23.26
C GLU A 19 14.46 10.90 22.17
N SER A 20 14.35 9.60 21.88
CA SER A 20 13.41 9.07 20.88
C SER A 20 11.94 9.15 21.30
N LEU A 21 11.64 9.60 22.53
CA LEU A 21 10.28 9.91 22.96
C LEU A 21 9.77 11.26 22.41
N TRP A 22 10.65 12.07 21.81
CA TRP A 22 10.28 13.34 21.20
C TRP A 22 10.18 13.25 19.68
N TRP A 23 9.19 13.92 19.12
CA TRP A 23 9.05 14.18 17.68
C TRP A 23 8.47 15.57 17.45
N ASP A 24 8.78 16.18 16.32
CA ASP A 24 8.06 17.38 15.86
C ASP A 24 6.77 16.96 15.13
N SER A 25 5.76 17.83 15.10
CA SER A 25 4.45 17.46 14.53
C SER A 25 4.56 17.05 13.06
N PHE A 26 4.11 15.84 12.75
CA PHE A 26 4.11 15.32 11.38
C PHE A 26 3.04 15.96 10.52
N VAL A 27 1.99 16.52 11.13
CA VAL A 27 0.97 17.33 10.44
C VAL A 27 1.62 18.51 9.72
N ASN A 28 2.54 19.21 10.39
CA ASN A 28 3.24 20.34 9.77
C ASN A 28 4.24 19.87 8.71
N LEU A 29 4.83 18.68 8.89
CA LEU A 29 5.82 18.15 7.95
C LEU A 29 5.16 17.68 6.65
N ILE A 30 3.98 17.06 6.72
CA ILE A 30 3.24 16.65 5.53
C ILE A 30 2.81 17.87 4.73
N ASP A 31 2.30 18.92 5.38
CA ASP A 31 1.96 20.18 4.72
C ASP A 31 3.18 20.77 3.98
N GLU A 32 4.37 20.76 4.61
CA GLU A 32 5.60 21.23 3.97
C GLU A 32 6.02 20.36 2.77
N LEU A 33 5.81 19.05 2.82
CA LEU A 33 6.12 18.11 1.74
C LEU A 33 5.18 18.28 0.53
N GLU A 34 3.89 18.41 0.78
CA GLU A 34 2.88 18.61 -0.25
C GLU A 34 3.08 19.96 -0.95
N ASN A 35 3.34 21.03 -0.19
CA ASN A 35 3.66 22.34 -0.77
C ASN A 35 4.99 22.36 -1.53
N ALA A 36 5.92 21.45 -1.23
CA ALA A 36 7.19 21.35 -1.93
C ALA A 36 7.08 20.57 -3.25
N SER A 37 6.01 19.81 -3.47
CA SER A 37 5.86 18.94 -4.64
C SER A 37 5.74 19.70 -5.97
N ASP A 38 5.34 20.96 -5.92
CA ASP A 38 5.27 21.86 -7.09
C ASP A 38 6.57 22.63 -7.36
N LEU A 39 7.59 22.47 -6.51
CA LEU A 39 8.84 23.23 -6.60
C LEU A 39 9.91 22.49 -7.40
N SER A 40 10.67 23.24 -8.20
CA SER A 40 11.82 22.70 -8.93
C SER A 40 12.99 22.34 -8.03
N GLU A 41 13.09 22.92 -6.83
CA GLU A 41 14.12 22.64 -5.83
C GLU A 41 13.53 22.62 -4.42
N ILE A 42 13.92 21.61 -3.64
CA ILE A 42 13.43 21.40 -2.28
C ILE A 42 14.16 22.37 -1.32
N PRO A 43 13.44 23.08 -0.42
CA PRO A 43 14.07 23.98 0.54
C PRO A 43 15.10 23.29 1.44
N SER A 44 16.26 23.92 1.66
CA SER A 44 17.31 23.37 2.53
C SER A 44 16.87 23.08 3.98
N SER A 45 15.82 23.76 4.46
CA SER A 45 15.18 23.47 5.75
C SER A 45 14.46 22.12 5.73
N LEU A 46 13.74 21.81 4.66
CA LEU A 46 13.03 20.55 4.50
C LEU A 46 14.02 19.39 4.34
N VAL A 47 15.11 19.58 3.58
CA VAL A 47 16.21 18.59 3.49
C VAL A 47 16.79 18.24 4.87
N LYS A 48 16.96 19.24 5.75
CA LYS A 48 17.42 18.98 7.13
C LYS A 48 16.38 18.20 7.94
N LYS A 49 15.10 18.52 7.78
CA LYS A 49 13.99 17.82 8.45
C LYS A 49 13.87 16.36 8.00
N LEU A 50 14.06 16.09 6.71
CA LEU A 50 14.08 14.72 6.18
C LEU A 50 15.18 13.90 6.87
N LYS A 51 16.41 14.42 6.85
CA LYS A 51 17.56 13.76 7.48
C LYS A 51 17.42 13.59 8.99
N SER A 52 16.82 14.56 9.68
CA SER A 52 16.61 14.46 11.13
C SER A 52 15.49 13.50 11.52
N ASN A 53 14.52 13.28 10.64
CA ASN A 53 13.39 12.38 10.86
C ASN A 53 13.56 11.00 10.21
N HIS A 54 14.73 10.71 9.63
CA HIS A 54 15.02 9.41 9.00
C HIS A 54 14.62 8.21 9.85
N VAL A 55 14.97 8.20 11.15
CA VAL A 55 14.61 7.11 12.07
C VAL A 55 13.09 6.98 12.22
N TRP A 56 12.36 8.12 12.24
CA TRP A 56 10.90 8.12 12.26
C TRP A 56 10.29 7.55 10.99
N PHE A 57 10.84 7.83 9.82
CA PHE A 57 10.35 7.21 8.58
C PHE A 57 10.69 5.73 8.48
N LEU A 58 11.83 5.30 9.04
CA LEU A 58 12.28 3.90 8.99
C LEU A 58 11.53 3.00 9.97
N ASP A 59 11.45 3.40 11.24
CA ASP A 59 10.78 2.62 12.30
C ASP A 59 9.29 2.98 12.42
N THR A 60 8.83 4.02 11.74
CA THR A 60 7.42 4.42 11.58
C THR A 60 6.66 4.50 12.92
N VAL A 61 5.48 3.88 12.98
CA VAL A 61 4.60 3.89 14.13
C VAL A 61 5.15 3.10 15.33
N SER A 62 6.21 2.29 15.15
CA SER A 62 6.84 1.53 16.25
C SER A 62 7.64 2.41 17.22
N LEU A 63 7.87 3.68 16.88
CA LEU A 63 8.49 4.67 17.78
C LEU A 63 7.49 5.32 18.75
N PHE A 64 6.19 5.06 18.57
CA PHE A 64 5.21 5.26 19.64
C PHE A 64 5.30 4.07 20.59
N LYS A 65 6.10 4.23 21.65
CA LYS A 65 6.57 3.14 22.50
C LYS A 65 5.51 2.74 23.53
N PRO A 66 5.56 1.49 24.05
CA PRO A 66 4.68 1.09 25.14
C PRO A 66 5.04 1.77 26.48
N PRO A 67 4.13 1.74 27.48
CA PRO A 67 4.33 2.32 28.80
C PRO A 67 5.56 1.76 29.50
N ASN A 68 6.28 2.63 30.22
CA ASN A 68 7.45 2.19 30.97
C ASN A 68 7.62 2.92 32.31
N LYS A 69 8.20 2.20 33.28
CA LYS A 69 8.37 2.72 34.65
C LYS A 69 9.21 3.99 34.71
N LYS A 70 10.19 4.16 33.81
CA LYS A 70 11.07 5.33 33.81
C LYS A 70 10.29 6.58 33.42
N SER A 71 9.52 6.52 32.33
CA SER A 71 8.64 7.58 31.83
C SER A 71 7.56 7.93 32.85
N LYS A 72 6.88 6.91 33.42
CA LYS A 72 5.90 7.13 34.50
C LYS A 72 6.45 7.93 35.67
N THR A 73 7.62 7.54 36.19
CA THR A 73 8.26 8.25 37.31
C THR A 73 8.87 9.59 36.91
N ALA A 74 9.06 9.88 35.62
CA ALA A 74 9.54 11.17 35.14
C ALA A 74 8.44 12.23 35.27
N LEU A 75 7.17 11.87 35.05
CA LEU A 75 6.02 12.75 35.25
C LEU A 75 5.79 13.16 36.72
N ASP A 76 6.52 12.61 37.68
CA ASP A 76 6.51 13.09 39.08
C ASP A 76 7.40 14.33 39.28
N CYS A 77 8.25 14.65 38.31
CA CYS A 77 9.10 15.84 38.34
C CYS A 77 8.40 17.03 37.67
N ASN A 78 8.67 18.26 38.13
CA ASN A 78 8.13 19.48 37.51
C ASN A 78 8.71 19.74 36.11
N GLN A 79 9.88 19.17 35.82
CA GLN A 79 10.56 19.32 34.55
C GLN A 79 11.20 18.00 34.12
N ILE A 80 11.03 17.66 32.85
CA ILE A 80 11.62 16.49 32.21
C ILE A 80 12.47 16.96 31.03
N ASN A 81 13.65 16.37 30.87
CA ASN A 81 14.47 16.57 29.68
C ASN A 81 14.30 15.37 28.75
N VAL A 82 13.91 15.62 27.50
CA VAL A 82 13.76 14.61 26.43
C VAL A 82 14.78 14.97 25.34
N GLY A 83 15.98 14.40 25.41
CA GLY A 83 17.11 14.85 24.60
C GLY A 83 17.43 16.33 24.84
N SER A 84 17.37 17.14 23.78
CA SER A 84 17.55 18.60 23.83
C SER A 84 16.30 19.38 24.27
N ASN A 85 15.13 18.73 24.30
CA ASN A 85 13.85 19.35 24.62
C ASN A 85 13.55 19.33 26.11
N LYS A 86 12.76 20.31 26.57
CA LYS A 86 12.35 20.47 27.96
C LYS A 86 10.84 20.49 28.05
N LEU A 87 10.29 19.60 28.86
CA LEU A 87 8.87 19.53 29.18
C LEU A 87 8.64 20.05 30.60
N ILE A 88 7.68 20.96 30.74
CA ILE A 88 7.21 21.45 32.05
C ILE A 88 5.95 20.69 32.38
N VAL A 89 5.98 19.90 33.45
CA VAL A 89 4.85 19.03 33.81
C VAL A 89 3.83 19.82 34.60
N ARG A 90 2.64 20.00 34.03
CA ARG A 90 1.47 20.60 34.66
C ARG A 90 0.67 19.50 35.36
N PRO A 91 0.40 19.62 36.68
CA PRO A 91 -0.32 18.58 37.41
C PRO A 91 -1.68 18.23 36.81
N GLU A 92 -2.41 19.19 36.24
CA GLU A 92 -3.73 18.95 35.65
C GLU A 92 -3.65 18.06 34.39
N LEU A 93 -2.59 18.22 33.59
CA LEU A 93 -2.39 17.46 32.36
C LEU A 93 -1.79 16.07 32.61
N LYS A 94 -1.06 15.92 33.72
CA LYS A 94 -0.44 14.64 34.10
C LYS A 94 -1.46 13.53 34.26
N ASP A 95 -2.56 13.80 34.98
CA ASP A 95 -3.56 12.77 35.25
C ASP A 95 -4.25 12.30 33.96
N VAL A 96 -4.50 13.23 33.03
CA VAL A 96 -5.01 12.94 31.68
C VAL A 96 -3.99 12.13 30.89
N ALA A 97 -2.71 12.51 30.90
CA ALA A 97 -1.64 11.78 30.21
C ALA A 97 -1.50 10.33 30.70
N LEU A 98 -1.67 10.07 32.00
CA LEU A 98 -1.66 8.72 32.55
C LEU A 98 -2.89 7.90 32.13
N GLN A 99 -4.05 8.53 31.97
CA GLN A 99 -5.25 7.88 31.44
C GLN A 99 -5.08 7.55 29.95
N VAL A 100 -4.59 8.51 29.16
CA VAL A 100 -4.28 8.32 27.73
C VAL A 100 -3.25 7.22 27.52
N SER A 101 -2.17 7.21 28.30
CA SER A 101 -1.14 6.16 28.28
C SER A 101 -1.74 4.77 28.49
N HIS A 102 -2.64 4.65 29.47
CA HIS A 102 -3.34 3.40 29.73
C HIS A 102 -4.33 3.03 28.62
N CYS A 103 -5.03 4.02 28.03
CA CYS A 103 -6.00 3.80 26.96
C CYS A 103 -5.35 3.42 25.62
N LEU A 104 -4.16 3.91 25.31
CA LEU A 104 -3.49 3.71 24.02
C LEU A 104 -2.34 2.69 24.08
N ASP A 105 -2.01 2.20 25.27
CA ASP A 105 -0.75 1.48 25.52
C ASP A 105 0.47 2.29 25.01
N LEU A 106 0.48 3.59 25.32
CA LEU A 106 1.50 4.55 24.89
C LEU A 106 2.37 4.98 26.08
N ASP A 107 3.65 5.21 25.84
CA ASP A 107 4.61 5.75 26.80
C ASP A 107 4.05 6.98 27.53
N GLU A 108 4.25 7.06 28.84
CA GLU A 108 3.67 8.11 29.67
C GLU A 108 4.15 9.52 29.28
N VAL A 109 5.40 9.67 28.84
CA VAL A 109 5.94 10.96 28.39
C VAL A 109 5.41 11.30 27.00
N GLN A 110 5.33 10.34 26.07
CA GLN A 110 4.71 10.58 24.76
C GLN A 110 3.22 10.95 24.88
N SER A 111 2.51 10.29 25.80
CA SER A 111 1.12 10.61 26.13
C SER A 111 0.99 12.05 26.65
N TYR A 112 1.90 12.48 27.53
CA TYR A 112 1.93 13.86 28.01
C TYR A 112 2.18 14.88 26.90
N ILE A 113 3.13 14.59 25.99
CA ILE A 113 3.44 15.47 24.85
C ILE A 113 2.19 15.69 23.98
N ILE A 114 1.42 14.64 23.68
CA ILE A 114 0.21 14.76 22.85
C ILE A 114 -0.89 15.51 23.59
N VAL A 115 -1.10 15.24 24.89
CA VAL A 115 -2.06 15.98 25.72
C VAL A 115 -1.73 17.47 25.73
N GLU A 116 -0.47 17.83 25.98
CA GLU A 116 -0.04 19.23 26.00
C GLU A 116 -0.27 19.91 24.65
N ARG A 117 0.14 19.27 23.54
CA ARG A 117 -0.06 19.80 22.17
C ARG A 117 -1.53 19.97 21.82
N THR A 118 -2.38 19.03 22.23
CA THR A 118 -3.83 19.08 21.95
C THR A 118 -4.47 20.24 22.69
N VAL A 119 -4.14 20.44 23.97
CA VAL A 119 -4.65 21.55 24.78
C VAL A 119 -4.21 22.90 24.21
N GLU A 120 -2.95 23.01 23.76
CA GLU A 120 -2.41 24.23 23.15
C GLU A 120 -3.05 24.55 21.80
N ARG A 121 -3.35 23.54 20.97
CA ARG A 121 -3.99 23.71 19.67
C ARG A 121 -5.46 24.13 19.78
N GLU A 122 -6.23 23.42 20.61
CA GLU A 122 -7.69 23.61 20.69
C GLU A 122 -8.09 24.82 21.57
N ASN A 123 -7.13 25.54 22.15
CA ASN A 123 -7.38 26.62 23.13
C ASN A 123 -8.37 26.19 24.22
N VAL A 124 -8.23 24.95 24.68
CA VAL A 124 -9.15 24.30 25.63
C VAL A 124 -9.17 25.13 26.92
N SER A 125 -10.30 25.77 27.23
CA SER A 125 -10.51 26.42 28.53
C SER A 125 -10.63 25.39 29.65
N ASP A 126 -10.39 25.78 30.91
CA ASP A 126 -10.51 24.94 32.11
C ASP A 126 -11.87 24.21 32.28
N ASP A 127 -12.89 24.55 31.49
CA ASP A 127 -14.27 24.00 31.55
C ASP A 127 -14.48 22.69 30.74
N PHE A 128 -13.48 22.14 30.06
CA PHE A 128 -13.64 20.88 29.32
C PHE A 128 -13.78 19.68 30.26
N LYS A 129 -14.73 18.79 29.96
CA LYS A 129 -14.81 17.51 30.68
C LYS A 129 -13.62 16.64 30.29
N THR A 130 -13.00 16.02 31.29
CA THR A 130 -11.85 15.11 31.10
C THR A 130 -12.10 14.05 30.03
N GLN A 131 -13.32 13.52 29.91
CA GLN A 131 -13.69 12.52 28.90
C GLN A 131 -13.65 13.07 27.46
N GLU A 132 -14.11 14.31 27.25
CA GLU A 132 -14.11 14.95 25.92
C GLU A 132 -12.67 15.25 25.47
N LEU A 133 -11.80 15.65 26.40
CA LEU A 133 -10.38 15.86 26.14
C LEU A 133 -9.67 14.55 25.75
N ILE A 134 -9.98 13.43 26.40
CA ILE A 134 -9.40 12.12 26.05
C ILE A 134 -9.73 11.77 24.60
N HIS A 135 -10.99 11.94 24.17
CA HIS A 135 -11.39 11.65 22.79
C HIS A 135 -10.60 12.48 21.76
N LEU A 136 -10.44 13.79 22.01
CA LEU A 136 -9.64 14.66 21.15
C LEU A 136 -8.16 14.26 21.09
N VAL A 137 -7.59 13.88 22.24
CA VAL A 137 -6.19 13.43 22.31
C VAL A 137 -5.99 12.11 21.57
N LEU A 138 -6.96 11.19 21.64
CA LEU A 138 -6.92 9.93 20.88
C LEU A 138 -6.93 10.19 19.38
N LEU A 139 -7.82 11.06 18.89
CA LEU A 139 -7.85 11.45 17.49
C LEU A 139 -6.52 12.10 17.06
N GLN A 140 -5.99 13.02 17.86
CA GLN A 140 -4.72 13.69 17.56
C GLN A 140 -3.53 12.70 17.54
N TYR A 141 -3.56 11.65 18.37
CA TYR A 141 -2.55 10.59 18.36
C TYR A 141 -2.55 9.83 17.02
N TYR A 142 -3.72 9.42 16.54
CA TYR A 142 -3.84 8.73 15.26
C TYR A 142 -3.50 9.63 14.07
N ILE A 143 -3.93 10.90 14.12
CA ILE A 143 -3.54 11.90 13.09
C ILE A 143 -2.01 12.00 13.00
N GLU A 144 -1.29 12.10 14.12
CA GLU A 144 0.19 12.18 14.07
C GLU A 144 0.82 10.91 13.47
N ARG A 145 0.31 9.73 13.82
CA ARG A 145 0.80 8.44 13.28
C ARG A 145 0.53 8.31 11.78
N GLN A 146 -0.68 8.66 11.35
CA GLN A 146 -1.06 8.64 9.94
C GLN A 146 -0.29 9.69 9.15
N CYS A 147 -0.09 10.90 9.69
CA CYS A 147 0.73 11.92 9.04
C CYS A 147 2.19 11.48 8.90
N LEU A 148 2.74 10.70 9.84
CA LEU A 148 4.06 10.10 9.68
C LEU A 148 4.10 9.15 8.47
N LEU A 149 3.13 8.24 8.35
CA LEU A 149 3.03 7.33 7.19
C LEU A 149 2.81 8.11 5.89
N LYS A 150 1.94 9.13 5.90
CA LYS A 150 1.73 10.03 4.76
C LYS A 150 3.00 10.76 4.37
N CYS A 151 3.85 11.19 5.32
CA CYS A 151 5.15 11.78 5.01
C CYS A 151 6.02 10.78 4.25
N THR A 152 6.15 9.55 4.74
CA THR A 152 6.91 8.49 4.05
C THR A 152 6.37 8.23 2.64
N ARG A 153 5.04 8.15 2.50
CA ARG A 153 4.34 7.99 1.22
C ARG A 153 4.67 9.13 0.26
N GLN A 154 4.57 10.40 0.70
CA GLN A 154 4.88 11.56 -0.14
C GLN A 154 6.35 11.61 -0.54
N ILE A 155 7.27 11.24 0.35
CA ILE A 155 8.71 11.16 0.05
C ILE A 155 8.96 10.17 -1.11
N ILE A 156 8.30 9.01 -1.08
CA ILE A 156 8.42 7.99 -2.14
C ILE A 156 7.78 8.47 -3.44
N MET A 157 6.55 9.01 -3.39
CA MET A 157 5.88 9.52 -4.59
C MET A 157 6.68 10.64 -5.27
N HIS A 158 7.20 11.58 -4.49
CA HIS A 158 7.98 12.70 -5.03
C HIS A 158 9.29 12.24 -5.70
N SER A 159 9.90 11.18 -5.18
CA SER A 159 11.07 10.55 -5.79
C SER A 159 10.77 10.01 -7.20
N SER A 160 9.56 9.46 -7.42
CA SER A 160 9.10 8.93 -8.71
C SER A 160 8.80 10.01 -9.75
N TYR A 161 8.11 11.09 -9.37
CA TYR A 161 7.77 12.17 -10.32
C TYR A 161 9.01 12.89 -10.88
N MET A 162 10.10 12.93 -10.13
CA MET A 162 11.37 13.54 -10.54
C MET A 162 12.20 12.66 -11.52
N GLY A 163 11.65 11.53 -12.00
CA GLY A 163 12.31 10.56 -12.86
C GLY A 163 12.56 10.99 -14.32
N ASN A 164 11.91 12.07 -14.80
CA ASN A 164 12.00 12.53 -16.20
C ASN A 164 12.88 13.77 -16.45
N SER A 165 13.49 14.33 -15.40
CA SER A 165 14.42 15.47 -15.51
C SER A 165 15.87 15.01 -15.30
N GLU A 166 16.82 15.65 -15.99
CA GLU A 166 18.25 15.36 -15.84
C GLU A 166 18.65 15.35 -14.36
N PRO A 167 19.46 14.38 -13.90
CA PRO A 167 19.85 14.27 -12.51
C PRO A 167 20.65 15.51 -12.10
N THR A 168 20.05 16.38 -11.29
CA THR A 168 20.80 17.41 -10.58
C THR A 168 21.55 16.75 -9.42
N GLU A 169 22.76 17.22 -9.12
CA GLU A 169 23.65 16.69 -8.05
C GLU A 169 23.07 16.81 -6.62
N SER A 170 21.77 17.13 -6.45
CA SER A 170 21.14 17.45 -5.17
C SER A 170 19.68 16.95 -5.09
N ASP A 171 19.40 15.72 -5.51
CA ASP A 171 18.07 15.12 -5.26
C ASP A 171 18.01 14.49 -3.86
N ALA A 172 17.93 15.35 -2.85
CA ALA A 172 17.92 14.95 -1.44
C ALA A 172 16.75 14.00 -1.08
N ILE A 173 15.65 14.01 -1.84
CA ILE A 173 14.54 13.09 -1.64
C ILE A 173 14.88 11.70 -2.18
N LYS A 174 15.47 11.59 -3.38
CA LYS A 174 15.96 10.30 -3.90
C LYS A 174 17.02 9.67 -3.01
N ASP A 175 17.93 10.49 -2.46
CA ASP A 175 18.93 10.03 -1.49
C ASP A 175 18.26 9.44 -0.23
N GLU A 176 17.23 10.12 0.29
CA GLU A 176 16.49 9.68 1.47
C GLU A 176 15.70 8.39 1.20
N VAL A 177 15.01 8.28 0.06
CA VAL A 177 14.32 7.03 -0.35
C VAL A 177 15.31 5.88 -0.48
N SER A 178 16.41 6.09 -1.19
CA SER A 178 17.45 5.07 -1.37
C SER A 178 17.98 4.57 -0.03
N LYS A 179 18.19 5.49 0.92
CA LYS A 179 18.65 5.18 2.27
C LYS A 179 17.58 4.43 3.08
N LEU A 180 16.32 4.86 3.03
CA LEU A 180 15.22 4.16 3.73
C LEU A 180 15.08 2.71 3.25
N ILE A 181 15.15 2.48 1.94
CA ILE A 181 15.13 1.15 1.36
C ILE A 181 16.35 0.34 1.81
N SER A 182 17.57 0.90 1.73
CA SER A 182 18.78 0.20 2.15
C SER A 182 18.79 -0.16 3.64
N ASP A 183 18.19 0.69 4.47
CA ASP A 183 18.10 0.50 5.91
C ASP A 183 16.94 -0.44 6.31
N GLY A 184 16.16 -0.91 5.34
CA GLY A 184 15.20 -2.01 5.47
C GLY A 184 13.76 -1.59 5.74
N LEU A 185 13.32 -0.43 5.22
CA LEU A 185 11.95 0.08 5.34
C LEU A 185 10.89 -0.97 4.97
N GLU A 186 11.08 -1.71 3.87
CA GLU A 186 10.16 -2.76 3.42
C GLU A 186 9.84 -3.77 4.53
N ARG A 187 10.87 -4.37 5.12
CA ARG A 187 10.70 -5.35 6.20
C ARG A 187 10.10 -4.73 7.47
N LYS A 188 10.41 -3.45 7.75
CA LYS A 188 9.83 -2.73 8.89
C LYS A 188 8.33 -2.53 8.71
N LEU A 189 7.90 -2.10 7.52
CA LEU A 189 6.49 -1.94 7.15
C LEU A 189 5.73 -3.27 7.18
N LEU A 190 6.33 -4.36 6.70
CA LEU A 190 5.72 -5.70 6.79
C LEU A 190 5.47 -6.12 8.24
N ASN A 191 6.45 -5.90 9.13
CA ASN A 191 6.29 -6.19 10.56
C ASN A 191 5.19 -5.32 11.18
N VAL A 192 5.17 -4.02 10.85
CA VAL A 192 4.13 -3.09 11.31
C VAL A 192 2.75 -3.55 10.87
N LEU A 193 2.57 -3.89 9.60
CA LEU A 193 1.29 -4.41 9.08
C LEU A 193 0.86 -5.66 9.84
N GLN A 194 1.78 -6.59 10.10
CA GLN A 194 1.48 -7.81 10.84
C GLN A 194 1.09 -7.53 12.30
N ASP A 195 1.77 -6.58 12.94
CA ASP A 195 1.49 -6.15 14.31
C ASP A 195 0.13 -5.45 14.41
N LEU A 196 -0.19 -4.54 13.47
CA LEU A 196 -1.48 -3.84 13.39
C LEU A 196 -2.64 -4.83 13.18
N LEU A 197 -2.54 -5.73 12.22
CA LEU A 197 -3.57 -6.76 11.95
C LEU A 197 -3.76 -7.73 13.14
N SER A 198 -2.71 -7.97 13.92
CA SER A 198 -2.76 -8.85 15.10
C SER A 198 -3.23 -8.14 16.36
N SER A 199 -3.21 -6.80 16.36
CA SER A 199 -3.52 -5.95 17.50
C SER A 199 -4.97 -6.09 17.97
N LYS A 200 -5.22 -5.70 19.22
CA LYS A 200 -6.54 -5.77 19.86
C LYS A 200 -6.86 -4.42 20.49
N PRO A 201 -8.15 -4.03 20.55
CA PRO A 201 -8.52 -2.88 21.33
C PRO A 201 -8.15 -3.14 22.81
N PRO A 202 -7.62 -2.13 23.51
CA PRO A 202 -7.29 -2.26 24.94
C PRO A 202 -8.50 -2.71 25.76
N GLU A 203 -8.29 -3.63 26.73
CA GLU A 203 -9.37 -4.34 27.45
C GLU A 203 -10.35 -3.44 28.23
N HIS A 204 -9.98 -2.17 28.43
CA HIS A 204 -10.74 -1.19 29.21
C HIS A 204 -11.27 -0.02 28.37
N MET A 205 -11.18 -0.12 27.04
CA MET A 205 -11.64 0.92 26.12
C MET A 205 -13.17 0.89 25.96
N GLU A 206 -13.81 2.06 26.01
CA GLU A 206 -15.25 2.20 25.74
C GLU A 206 -15.59 1.83 24.29
N VAL A 207 -16.83 1.42 24.01
CA VAL A 207 -17.24 0.92 22.68
C VAL A 207 -17.00 1.95 21.57
N ASP A 208 -17.32 3.22 21.83
CA ASP A 208 -17.14 4.30 20.84
C ASP A 208 -15.65 4.53 20.54
N LEU A 209 -14.78 4.41 21.55
CA LEU A 209 -13.33 4.53 21.40
C LEU A 209 -12.72 3.30 20.72
N ALA A 210 -13.24 2.11 20.98
CA ALA A 210 -12.84 0.89 20.28
C ALA A 210 -13.23 0.95 18.79
N SER A 211 -14.31 1.66 18.47
CA SER A 211 -14.74 1.89 17.09
C SER A 211 -13.80 2.84 16.36
N LEU A 212 -13.49 3.98 16.98
CA LEU A 212 -12.46 4.91 16.49
C LEU A 212 -11.12 4.20 16.30
N TRP A 213 -10.64 3.47 17.32
CA TRP A 213 -9.40 2.68 17.24
C TRP A 213 -9.36 1.78 16.00
N ALA A 214 -10.45 1.07 15.71
CA ALA A 214 -10.52 0.15 14.57
C ALA A 214 -10.45 0.89 13.23
N GLU A 215 -11.19 2.00 13.10
CA GLU A 215 -11.17 2.84 11.90
C GLU A 215 -9.79 3.44 11.65
N GLU A 216 -9.20 4.05 12.67
CA GLU A 216 -7.90 4.72 12.56
C GLU A 216 -6.74 3.73 12.31
N THR A 217 -6.81 2.52 12.89
CA THR A 217 -5.84 1.44 12.61
C THR A 217 -5.98 0.92 11.18
N LEU A 218 -7.20 0.80 10.64
CA LEU A 218 -7.38 0.42 9.24
C LEU A 218 -6.86 1.49 8.27
N ILE A 219 -6.97 2.78 8.60
CA ILE A 219 -6.33 3.84 7.81
C ILE A 219 -4.81 3.65 7.80
N GLU A 220 -4.20 3.29 8.93
CA GLU A 220 -2.77 2.98 8.99
C GLU A 220 -2.40 1.76 8.15
N ASP A 221 -3.19 0.68 8.18
CA ASP A 221 -2.98 -0.51 7.33
C ASP A 221 -2.96 -0.13 5.84
N ASN A 222 -3.94 0.68 5.40
CA ASN A 222 -4.04 1.15 4.02
C ASN A 222 -2.85 2.05 3.62
N LEU A 223 -2.39 2.92 4.52
CA LEU A 223 -1.22 3.76 4.28
C LEU A 223 0.08 2.94 4.19
N VAL A 224 0.23 1.91 5.02
CA VAL A 224 1.37 0.98 4.94
C VAL A 224 1.36 0.22 3.62
N LEU A 225 0.20 -0.27 3.19
CA LEU A 225 0.03 -0.94 1.90
C LEU A 225 0.28 0.00 0.71
N ASP A 226 -0.16 1.26 0.78
CA ASP A 226 0.17 2.28 -0.23
C ASP A 226 1.68 2.47 -0.38
N ILE A 227 2.39 2.59 0.75
CA ILE A 227 3.85 2.76 0.75
C ILE A 227 4.54 1.54 0.15
N LEU A 228 4.12 0.33 0.53
CA LEU A 228 4.66 -0.92 -0.01
C LEU A 228 4.38 -1.03 -1.52
N PHE A 229 3.16 -0.71 -1.95
CA PHE A 229 2.80 -0.71 -3.36
C PHE A 229 3.69 0.23 -4.17
N LEU A 230 3.85 1.48 -3.73
CA LEU A 230 4.72 2.44 -4.39
C LEU A 230 6.18 1.97 -4.43
N ALA A 231 6.68 1.38 -3.34
CA ALA A 231 8.04 0.88 -3.29
C ALA A 231 8.32 -0.24 -4.33
N TYR A 232 7.34 -1.13 -4.56
CA TYR A 232 7.46 -2.19 -5.55
C TYR A 232 7.15 -1.72 -6.97
N TYR A 233 6.05 -1.00 -7.17
CA TYR A 233 5.59 -0.53 -8.49
C TYR A 233 6.63 0.40 -9.15
N GLU A 234 7.26 1.27 -8.37
CA GLU A 234 8.30 2.18 -8.84
C GLU A 234 9.70 1.55 -8.85
N SER A 235 9.79 0.24 -8.56
CA SER A 235 11.03 -0.54 -8.53
C SER A 235 12.11 0.00 -7.58
N PHE A 236 11.72 0.67 -6.49
CA PHE A 236 12.66 1.11 -5.46
C PHE A 236 13.25 -0.08 -4.68
N CYS A 237 12.48 -1.15 -4.50
CA CYS A 237 12.96 -2.42 -3.97
C CYS A 237 12.34 -3.62 -4.71
N THR A 238 12.97 -4.78 -4.57
CA THR A 238 12.50 -6.04 -5.14
C THR A 238 11.90 -6.94 -4.05
N CYS A 239 10.69 -7.44 -4.28
CA CYS A 239 10.03 -8.37 -3.37
C CYS A 239 10.67 -9.76 -3.50
N ASN A 240 11.51 -10.13 -2.54
CA ASN A 240 12.07 -11.48 -2.50
C ASN A 240 11.00 -12.52 -2.10
N SER A 241 11.33 -13.81 -2.25
CA SER A 241 10.39 -14.90 -1.97
C SER A 241 9.94 -14.98 -0.50
N GLU A 242 10.79 -14.61 0.45
CA GLU A 242 10.44 -14.58 1.88
C GLU A 242 9.35 -13.52 2.16
N ASN A 243 9.57 -12.31 1.66
CA ASN A 243 8.63 -11.20 1.80
C ASN A 243 7.32 -11.49 1.06
N TRP A 244 7.40 -12.04 -0.16
CA TRP A 244 6.22 -12.41 -0.94
C TRP A 244 5.36 -13.45 -0.20
N LYS A 245 5.97 -14.50 0.36
CA LYS A 245 5.26 -15.51 1.17
C LYS A 245 4.65 -14.91 2.43
N SER A 246 5.32 -13.92 3.05
CA SER A 246 4.78 -13.19 4.20
C SER A 246 3.52 -12.39 3.81
N LEU A 247 3.59 -11.60 2.75
CA LEU A 247 2.45 -10.86 2.18
C LEU A 247 1.29 -11.80 1.82
N CYS A 248 1.59 -12.94 1.20
CA CYS A 248 0.59 -13.94 0.82
C CYS A 248 -0.07 -14.59 2.05
N SER A 249 0.71 -14.85 3.10
CA SER A 249 0.18 -15.34 4.39
C SER A 249 -0.72 -14.31 5.06
N ILE A 250 -0.36 -13.02 4.98
CA ILE A 250 -1.19 -11.91 5.47
C ILE A 250 -2.50 -11.87 4.68
N TYR A 251 -2.44 -11.89 3.35
CA TYR A 251 -3.62 -11.87 2.49
C TYR A 251 -4.57 -13.02 2.82
N LYS A 252 -4.05 -14.25 2.93
CA LYS A 252 -4.83 -15.42 3.34
C LYS A 252 -5.48 -15.24 4.72
N GLY A 253 -4.75 -14.68 5.68
CA GLY A 253 -5.30 -14.36 7.00
C GLY A 253 -6.46 -13.35 6.95
N MET A 254 -6.39 -12.35 6.06
CA MET A 254 -7.44 -11.36 5.85
C MET A 254 -8.68 -11.97 5.20
N LEU A 255 -8.50 -12.86 4.22
CA LEU A 255 -9.61 -13.56 3.56
C LEU A 255 -10.34 -14.50 4.52
N LEU A 256 -9.60 -15.25 5.34
CA LEU A 256 -10.17 -16.18 6.33
C LEU A 256 -10.71 -15.49 7.58
N GLY A 257 -10.59 -14.15 7.69
CA GLY A 257 -11.02 -13.40 8.87
C GLY A 257 -10.26 -13.78 10.15
N SER A 258 -8.99 -14.16 10.02
CA SER A 258 -8.14 -14.65 11.13
C SER A 258 -7.62 -13.53 12.04
N TYR A 259 -7.78 -12.27 11.63
CA TYR A 259 -7.29 -11.10 12.35
C TYR A 259 -8.30 -10.53 13.34
N ASN A 260 -7.78 -9.87 14.39
CA ASN A 260 -8.52 -9.47 15.58
C ASN A 260 -9.32 -8.17 15.40
N PHE A 261 -10.03 -7.99 14.29
CA PHE A 261 -10.91 -6.83 14.11
C PHE A 261 -12.26 -6.96 14.85
N ALA A 262 -12.31 -7.72 15.95
CA ALA A 262 -13.50 -8.03 16.74
C ALA A 262 -14.84 -7.98 15.95
N LYS A 263 -14.90 -8.69 14.81
CA LYS A 263 -16.07 -8.95 13.95
C LYS A 263 -16.77 -7.73 13.30
N LEU A 264 -16.06 -6.91 12.53
CA LEU A 264 -16.49 -6.23 11.27
C LEU A 264 -17.93 -5.67 11.16
N ALA A 265 -18.52 -5.24 12.27
CA ALA A 265 -19.87 -4.68 12.33
C ALA A 265 -19.91 -3.29 12.99
N ILE A 266 -18.77 -2.63 13.02
CA ILE A 266 -18.57 -1.42 13.82
C ILE A 266 -19.04 -0.19 13.03
N SER A 267 -18.63 -0.07 11.77
CA SER A 267 -19.05 1.00 10.86
C SER A 267 -18.99 0.57 9.39
N VAL A 268 -19.55 1.39 8.49
CA VAL A 268 -19.45 1.16 7.03
C VAL A 268 -18.04 1.50 6.56
N GLU A 269 -17.46 2.51 7.16
CA GLU A 269 -16.13 3.06 6.93
C GLU A 269 -15.06 1.99 7.19
N ALA A 270 -15.10 1.30 8.33
CA ALA A 270 -14.16 0.22 8.64
C ALA A 270 -14.26 -0.96 7.64
N ARG A 271 -15.47 -1.32 7.19
CA ARG A 271 -15.63 -2.38 6.19
C ARG A 271 -15.05 -2.01 4.84
N ASN A 272 -15.31 -0.78 4.41
CA ASN A 272 -14.78 -0.23 3.17
C ASN A 272 -13.25 -0.15 3.21
N SER A 273 -12.69 0.31 4.33
CA SER A 273 -11.24 0.41 4.54
C SER A 273 -10.57 -0.98 4.55
N LEU A 274 -11.18 -2.00 5.17
CA LEU A 274 -10.65 -3.36 5.12
C LEU A 274 -10.72 -3.94 3.70
N TYR A 275 -11.84 -3.72 2.99
CA TYR A 275 -11.97 -4.14 1.60
C TYR A 275 -10.87 -3.50 0.74
N HIS A 276 -10.62 -2.19 0.92
CA HIS A 276 -9.54 -1.50 0.23
C HIS A 276 -8.18 -2.13 0.53
N SER A 277 -7.87 -2.45 1.79
CA SER A 277 -6.62 -3.13 2.15
C SER A 277 -6.46 -4.49 1.49
N LYS A 278 -7.55 -5.29 1.40
CA LYS A 278 -7.53 -6.57 0.66
C LYS A 278 -7.17 -6.34 -0.80
N VAL A 279 -7.77 -5.34 -1.44
CA VAL A 279 -7.52 -5.00 -2.85
C VAL A 279 -6.09 -4.52 -3.05
N GLN A 280 -5.57 -3.62 -2.22
CA GLN A 280 -4.20 -3.15 -2.31
C GLN A 280 -3.21 -4.31 -2.17
N LEU A 281 -3.40 -5.18 -1.17
CA LEU A 281 -2.53 -6.34 -0.96
C LEU A 281 -2.60 -7.35 -2.13
N LEU A 282 -3.78 -7.59 -2.70
CA LEU A 282 -3.94 -8.38 -3.91
C LEU A 282 -3.11 -7.80 -5.07
N LEU A 283 -3.20 -6.49 -5.29
CA LEU A 283 -2.48 -5.81 -6.37
C LEU A 283 -0.97 -5.79 -6.14
N ILE A 284 -0.51 -5.65 -4.90
CA ILE A 284 0.91 -5.81 -4.54
C ILE A 284 1.39 -7.23 -4.88
N LEU A 285 0.61 -8.26 -4.53
CA LEU A 285 0.98 -9.64 -4.82
C LEU A 285 1.04 -9.92 -6.33
N ILE A 286 0.14 -9.34 -7.13
CA ILE A 286 0.15 -9.46 -8.59
C ILE A 286 1.35 -8.69 -9.18
N GLU A 287 1.59 -7.46 -8.73
CA GLU A 287 2.71 -6.62 -9.20
C GLU A 287 4.05 -7.30 -8.96
N THR A 288 4.24 -7.85 -7.77
CA THR A 288 5.49 -8.51 -7.37
C THR A 288 5.73 -9.87 -8.03
N LEU A 289 4.78 -10.39 -8.82
CA LEU A 289 5.04 -11.49 -9.76
C LEU A 289 5.81 -11.03 -11.01
N ASP A 290 5.97 -9.72 -11.21
CA ASP A 290 6.76 -9.12 -12.29
C ASP A 290 6.35 -9.66 -13.68
N LEU A 291 5.03 -9.66 -13.91
CA LEU A 291 4.44 -10.15 -15.16
C LEU A 291 4.87 -9.30 -16.36
N GLU A 292 5.21 -8.03 -16.15
CA GLU A 292 5.72 -7.14 -17.19
C GLU A 292 7.05 -7.66 -17.75
N ASN A 293 8.05 -7.85 -16.89
CA ASN A 293 9.34 -8.39 -17.31
C ASN A 293 9.21 -9.79 -17.91
N LEU A 294 8.32 -10.62 -17.35
CA LEU A 294 8.07 -11.96 -17.88
C LEU A 294 7.46 -11.90 -19.29
N LEU A 295 6.53 -10.97 -19.56
CA LEU A 295 6.00 -10.73 -20.90
C LEU A 295 7.09 -10.25 -21.86
N GLN A 296 7.96 -9.33 -21.42
CA GLN A 296 9.10 -8.87 -22.21
C GLN A 296 10.02 -10.04 -22.58
N MET A 297 10.34 -10.91 -21.62
CA MET A 297 11.17 -12.09 -21.85
C MET A 297 10.55 -13.06 -22.86
N VAL A 298 9.23 -13.28 -22.81
CA VAL A 298 8.52 -14.09 -23.81
C VAL A 298 8.57 -13.41 -25.18
N HIS A 299 8.35 -12.08 -25.24
CA HIS A 299 8.43 -11.31 -26.48
C HIS A 299 9.81 -11.40 -27.15
N ASP A 300 10.87 -11.21 -26.36
CA ASP A 300 12.25 -11.20 -26.82
C ASP A 300 12.88 -12.59 -26.95
N GLN A 301 12.15 -13.65 -26.58
CA GLN A 301 12.64 -15.03 -26.56
C GLN A 301 13.89 -15.19 -25.67
N VAL A 302 13.88 -14.55 -24.50
CA VAL A 302 14.97 -14.62 -23.52
C VAL A 302 14.78 -15.85 -22.62
N PRO A 303 15.77 -16.77 -22.54
CA PRO A 303 15.68 -17.91 -21.63
C PRO A 303 15.58 -17.48 -20.16
N PHE A 304 14.87 -18.26 -19.34
CA PHE A 304 14.68 -17.96 -17.90
C PHE A 304 15.99 -17.68 -17.15
N ARG A 305 17.08 -18.40 -17.47
CA ARG A 305 18.40 -18.22 -16.83
C ARG A 305 19.13 -16.92 -17.18
N GLN A 306 18.73 -16.29 -18.28
CA GLN A 306 19.34 -15.06 -18.79
C GLN A 306 18.46 -13.84 -18.46
N GLY A 307 17.19 -14.06 -18.11
CA GLY A 307 16.29 -13.03 -17.61
C GLY A 307 16.68 -12.53 -16.23
N HIS A 308 16.43 -11.26 -15.98
CA HIS A 308 16.55 -10.65 -14.66
C HIS A 308 15.26 -10.91 -13.88
N PHE A 309 15.13 -12.09 -13.29
CA PHE A 309 13.93 -12.43 -12.51
C PHE A 309 14.28 -12.63 -11.02
N VAL A 310 13.40 -12.16 -10.12
CA VAL A 310 13.68 -12.17 -8.67
C VAL A 310 13.58 -13.57 -8.08
N PHE A 311 12.65 -14.40 -8.56
CA PHE A 311 12.44 -15.76 -8.03
C PHE A 311 13.30 -16.80 -8.73
N SER A 312 13.99 -17.63 -7.94
CA SER A 312 14.61 -18.86 -8.42
C SER A 312 13.58 -19.97 -8.65
N LEU A 313 13.98 -21.07 -9.28
CA LEU A 313 13.11 -22.24 -9.44
C LEU A 313 12.65 -22.83 -8.09
N ILE A 314 13.49 -22.73 -7.05
CA ILE A 314 13.15 -23.20 -5.70
C ILE A 314 12.07 -22.30 -5.10
N ASP A 315 12.23 -20.98 -5.26
CA ASP A 315 11.25 -20.01 -4.78
C ASP A 315 9.88 -20.25 -5.43
N ILE A 316 9.84 -20.54 -6.75
CA ILE A 316 8.60 -20.85 -7.46
C ILE A 316 7.89 -22.08 -6.87
N GLN A 317 8.63 -23.14 -6.50
CA GLN A 317 8.03 -24.31 -5.83
C GLN A 317 7.47 -23.99 -4.45
N GLU A 318 8.20 -23.18 -3.68
CA GLU A 318 7.74 -22.79 -2.34
C GLU A 318 6.50 -21.89 -2.42
N ILE A 319 6.46 -20.97 -3.38
CA ILE A 319 5.31 -20.12 -3.66
C ILE A 319 4.12 -20.98 -4.13
N ASP A 320 4.34 -21.96 -5.00
CA ASP A 320 3.29 -22.90 -5.42
C ASP A 320 2.68 -23.65 -4.23
N GLY A 321 3.51 -24.10 -3.29
CA GLY A 321 3.05 -24.70 -2.03
C GLY A 321 2.18 -23.76 -1.17
N VAL A 322 2.40 -22.44 -1.26
CA VAL A 322 1.57 -21.45 -0.57
C VAL A 322 0.27 -21.21 -1.34
N ILE A 323 0.31 -21.02 -2.67
CA ILE A 323 -0.87 -20.77 -3.49
C ILE A 323 -1.82 -21.98 -3.53
N SER A 324 -1.31 -23.21 -3.60
CA SER A 324 -2.12 -24.44 -3.53
C SER A 324 -2.92 -24.57 -2.23
N SER A 325 -2.58 -23.80 -1.19
CA SER A 325 -3.32 -23.78 0.07
C SER A 325 -4.55 -22.85 0.04
N PHE A 326 -4.75 -22.06 -1.02
CA PHE A 326 -5.96 -21.25 -1.20
C PHE A 326 -7.10 -22.10 -1.74
N ASN A 327 -8.32 -21.77 -1.32
CA ASN A 327 -9.53 -22.39 -1.82
C ASN A 327 -10.48 -21.34 -2.41
N ALA A 328 -10.45 -21.19 -3.73
CA ALA A 328 -11.32 -20.26 -4.47
C ALA A 328 -12.82 -20.46 -4.18
N THR A 329 -13.25 -21.67 -3.82
CA THR A 329 -14.67 -21.96 -3.48
C THR A 329 -15.08 -21.42 -2.11
N GLU A 330 -14.13 -21.17 -1.21
CA GLU A 330 -14.38 -20.61 0.12
C GLU A 330 -14.14 -19.10 0.17
N THR A 331 -13.18 -18.62 -0.63
CA THR A 331 -12.80 -17.20 -0.69
C THR A 331 -12.73 -16.76 -2.15
N GLU A 332 -13.84 -16.26 -2.68
CA GLU A 332 -13.94 -15.81 -4.08
C GLU A 332 -12.91 -14.70 -4.40
N GLU A 333 -12.56 -13.86 -3.43
CA GLU A 333 -11.57 -12.79 -3.58
C GLU A 333 -10.14 -13.32 -3.84
N ALA A 334 -9.87 -14.61 -3.60
CA ALA A 334 -8.60 -15.23 -3.95
C ALA A 334 -8.46 -15.53 -5.46
N GLY A 335 -9.57 -15.53 -6.21
CA GLY A 335 -9.62 -15.91 -7.62
C GLY A 335 -8.57 -15.21 -8.50
N PRO A 336 -8.46 -13.86 -8.48
CA PRO A 336 -7.48 -13.15 -9.30
C PRO A 336 -6.03 -13.51 -8.98
N LEU A 337 -5.69 -13.75 -7.70
CA LEU A 337 -4.33 -14.16 -7.31
C LEU A 337 -3.99 -15.58 -7.81
N ILE A 338 -4.95 -16.50 -7.73
CA ILE A 338 -4.78 -17.86 -8.25
C ILE A 338 -4.63 -17.80 -9.78
N LEU A 339 -5.43 -16.98 -10.45
CA LEU A 339 -5.32 -16.78 -11.90
C LEU A 339 -3.99 -16.14 -12.30
N SER A 340 -3.52 -15.13 -11.58
CA SER A 340 -2.21 -14.50 -11.85
C SER A 340 -1.06 -15.47 -11.65
N TRP A 341 -1.15 -16.38 -10.66
CA TRP A 341 -0.18 -17.45 -10.50
C TRP A 341 -0.20 -18.43 -11.69
N ALA A 342 -1.39 -18.82 -12.16
CA ALA A 342 -1.52 -19.68 -13.33
C ALA A 342 -0.90 -19.05 -14.59
N VAL A 343 -1.16 -17.74 -14.80
CA VAL A 343 -0.56 -16.94 -15.88
C VAL A 343 0.95 -16.92 -15.77
N PHE A 344 1.47 -16.62 -14.58
CA PHE A 344 2.91 -16.61 -14.31
C PHE A 344 3.56 -17.96 -14.70
N LEU A 345 3.02 -19.08 -14.20
CA LEU A 345 3.53 -20.42 -14.50
C LEU A 345 3.49 -20.74 -16.00
N CYS A 346 2.43 -20.34 -16.69
CA CYS A 346 2.25 -20.58 -18.12
C CYS A 346 3.28 -19.79 -18.96
N LEU A 347 3.51 -18.52 -18.62
CA LEU A 347 4.51 -17.69 -19.30
C LEU A 347 5.93 -18.20 -19.05
N VAL A 348 6.29 -18.55 -17.81
CA VAL A 348 7.59 -19.19 -17.50
C VAL A 348 7.76 -20.47 -18.31
N SER A 349 6.70 -21.27 -18.43
CA SER A 349 6.71 -22.53 -19.20
C SER A 349 6.80 -22.31 -20.71
N SER A 350 6.58 -21.09 -21.20
CA SER A 350 6.68 -20.71 -22.61
C SER A 350 8.07 -20.18 -23.00
N LEU A 351 8.96 -19.94 -22.04
CA LEU A 351 10.31 -19.45 -22.30
C LEU A 351 11.21 -20.50 -22.99
N PRO A 352 12.20 -20.06 -23.79
CA PRO A 352 13.12 -20.96 -24.49
C PRO A 352 14.12 -21.68 -23.57
N GLU A 353 14.65 -22.82 -24.02
CA GLU A 353 15.56 -23.73 -23.28
C GLU A 353 14.94 -24.42 -22.04
N LYS A 354 13.83 -25.12 -22.25
CA LYS A 354 13.26 -26.05 -21.26
C LYS A 354 14.34 -27.05 -20.83
N GLN A 355 14.71 -27.06 -19.54
CA GLN A 355 15.42 -28.21 -19.00
C GLN A 355 14.49 -29.42 -19.19
N GLU A 356 14.97 -30.47 -19.85
CA GLU A 356 14.22 -31.71 -20.11
C GLU A 356 13.73 -32.42 -18.82
N ASN A 357 14.11 -31.91 -17.63
CA ASN A 357 13.61 -32.28 -16.31
C ASN A 357 13.23 -31.03 -15.48
N SER A 358 12.51 -30.05 -16.05
CA SER A 358 12.10 -28.88 -15.30
C SER A 358 11.04 -29.28 -14.28
N VAL A 359 11.36 -29.13 -13.00
CA VAL A 359 10.46 -29.15 -11.84
C VAL A 359 9.09 -28.48 -12.10
N LEU A 360 9.04 -27.46 -12.96
CA LEU A 360 7.84 -26.73 -13.35
C LEU A 360 6.88 -27.51 -14.25
N ALA A 361 7.33 -28.58 -14.92
CA ALA A 361 6.48 -29.40 -15.79
C ALA A 361 5.45 -30.21 -14.99
N GLU A 362 5.63 -30.35 -13.68
CA GLU A 362 4.70 -31.02 -12.76
C GLU A 362 3.63 -30.07 -12.22
N VAL A 363 3.76 -28.76 -12.41
CA VAL A 363 2.82 -27.77 -11.85
C VAL A 363 1.62 -27.57 -12.80
N ASP A 364 0.43 -27.86 -12.28
CA ASP A 364 -0.82 -27.83 -13.03
C ASP A 364 -1.41 -26.41 -13.14
N HIS A 365 -0.81 -25.59 -14.01
CA HIS A 365 -1.34 -24.26 -14.32
C HIS A 365 -2.78 -24.30 -14.88
N VAL A 366 -3.19 -25.38 -15.57
CA VAL A 366 -4.56 -25.54 -16.09
C VAL A 366 -5.56 -25.80 -14.96
N GLY A 367 -5.16 -26.58 -13.96
CA GLY A 367 -5.90 -26.79 -12.72
C GLY A 367 -6.15 -25.47 -11.98
N TYR A 368 -5.13 -24.62 -11.85
CA TYR A 368 -5.29 -23.29 -11.24
C TYR A 368 -6.21 -22.36 -12.03
N VAL A 369 -6.15 -22.36 -13.37
CA VAL A 369 -7.12 -21.61 -14.19
C VAL A 369 -8.54 -22.09 -13.89
N SER A 370 -8.77 -23.41 -13.93
CA SER A 370 -10.09 -23.99 -13.68
C SER A 370 -10.61 -23.60 -12.29
N GLN A 371 -9.77 -23.75 -11.26
CA GLN A 371 -10.09 -23.35 -9.89
C GLN A 371 -10.37 -21.85 -9.77
N ALA A 372 -9.57 -21.00 -10.42
CA ALA A 372 -9.77 -19.55 -10.36
C ALA A 372 -11.11 -19.16 -11.00
N PHE A 373 -11.46 -19.72 -12.16
CA PHE A 373 -12.70 -19.40 -12.87
C PHE A 373 -13.97 -19.84 -12.12
N GLU A 374 -13.89 -20.83 -11.23
CA GLU A 374 -14.99 -21.15 -10.29
C GLU A 374 -15.33 -19.96 -9.36
N ALA A 375 -14.37 -19.08 -9.08
CA ALA A 375 -14.53 -17.86 -8.29
C ALA A 375 -14.77 -16.59 -9.13
N ALA A 376 -15.03 -16.72 -10.45
CA ALA A 376 -15.32 -15.60 -11.35
C ALA A 376 -14.34 -14.40 -11.21
N PRO A 377 -13.04 -14.59 -11.43
CA PRO A 377 -11.99 -13.64 -11.05
C PRO A 377 -12.08 -12.33 -11.84
N LEU A 378 -12.55 -12.39 -13.09
CA LEU A 378 -12.78 -11.20 -13.93
C LEU A 378 -13.94 -10.34 -13.39
N ASN A 379 -14.97 -10.95 -12.80
CA ASN A 379 -16.07 -10.20 -12.19
C ASN A 379 -15.58 -9.45 -10.94
N TYR A 380 -14.71 -10.07 -10.15
CA TYR A 380 -14.11 -9.42 -8.99
C TYR A 380 -13.19 -8.25 -9.38
N LEU A 381 -12.37 -8.40 -10.43
CA LEU A 381 -11.61 -7.27 -11.00
C LEU A 381 -12.52 -6.13 -11.47
N LEU A 382 -13.63 -6.48 -12.12
CA LEU A 382 -14.61 -5.50 -12.58
C LEU A 382 -15.30 -4.80 -11.40
N GLU A 383 -15.60 -5.51 -10.32
CA GLU A 383 -16.09 -4.93 -9.07
C GLU A 383 -15.10 -3.91 -8.51
N ILE A 384 -13.81 -4.26 -8.45
CA ILE A 384 -12.76 -3.35 -7.99
C ILE A 384 -12.72 -2.07 -8.85
N LEU A 385 -12.77 -2.20 -10.17
CA LEU A 385 -12.73 -1.07 -11.11
C LEU A 385 -13.96 -0.14 -11.01
N HIS A 386 -15.12 -0.71 -10.67
CA HIS A 386 -16.35 0.05 -10.46
C HIS A 386 -16.43 0.67 -9.07
N ASN A 387 -15.68 0.16 -8.11
CA ASN A 387 -15.72 0.63 -6.74
C ASN A 387 -15.11 2.04 -6.64
N ASP A 388 -15.88 2.97 -6.10
CA ASP A 388 -15.44 4.36 -5.90
C ASP A 388 -14.33 4.47 -4.85
N LEU A 389 -14.06 3.43 -4.05
CA LEU A 389 -12.93 3.38 -3.11
C LEU A 389 -11.57 3.54 -3.78
N LEU A 390 -11.42 3.15 -5.04
CA LEU A 390 -10.21 3.44 -5.81
C LEU A 390 -10.23 4.81 -6.47
N LYS A 391 -11.38 5.50 -6.59
CA LYS A 391 -11.47 6.84 -7.19
C LYS A 391 -11.36 7.96 -6.16
N ASP A 392 -11.89 7.72 -4.97
CA ASP A 392 -11.94 8.68 -3.86
C ASP A 392 -10.74 8.52 -2.90
N SER A 393 -9.88 7.53 -3.08
CA SER A 393 -8.67 7.38 -2.29
C SER A 393 -7.57 8.30 -2.81
N ASP A 394 -6.81 8.91 -1.90
CA ASP A 394 -5.61 9.69 -2.23
C ASP A 394 -4.48 8.81 -2.82
N GLY A 395 -4.71 7.51 -3.06
CA GLY A 395 -3.76 6.45 -3.42
C GLY A 395 -3.27 6.46 -4.88
N PRO A 396 -2.36 5.53 -5.26
CA PRO A 396 -1.79 5.44 -6.60
C PRO A 396 -2.71 4.74 -7.61
N VAL A 397 -3.91 5.30 -7.83
CA VAL A 397 -4.99 4.71 -8.65
C VAL A 397 -4.54 4.29 -10.05
N ALA A 398 -3.78 5.16 -10.72
CA ALA A 398 -3.25 4.87 -12.06
C ALA A 398 -2.29 3.67 -12.04
N GLY A 399 -1.50 3.52 -10.97
CA GLY A 399 -0.64 2.36 -10.74
C GLY A 399 -1.46 1.07 -10.62
N TYR A 400 -2.51 1.06 -9.80
CA TYR A 400 -3.41 -0.10 -9.69
C TYR A 400 -4.04 -0.52 -11.02
N ARG A 401 -4.49 0.45 -11.82
CA ARG A 401 -5.01 0.19 -13.17
C ARG A 401 -3.92 -0.35 -14.11
N SER A 402 -2.69 0.14 -13.99
CA SER A 402 -1.53 -0.38 -14.73
C SER A 402 -1.23 -1.85 -14.37
N VAL A 403 -1.24 -2.22 -13.08
CA VAL A 403 -1.05 -3.63 -12.64
C VAL A 403 -2.13 -4.53 -13.23
N MET A 404 -3.40 -4.10 -13.17
CA MET A 404 -4.51 -4.87 -13.76
C MET A 404 -4.38 -4.98 -15.28
N ARG A 405 -3.95 -3.92 -15.97
CA ARG A 405 -3.67 -3.93 -17.41
C ARG A 405 -2.61 -4.96 -17.75
N THR A 406 -1.47 -4.91 -17.06
CA THR A 406 -0.36 -5.85 -17.26
C THR A 406 -0.82 -7.29 -17.00
N PHE A 407 -1.57 -7.52 -15.92
CA PHE A 407 -2.13 -8.84 -15.63
C PHE A 407 -3.07 -9.35 -16.73
N ILE A 408 -4.06 -8.57 -17.15
CA ILE A 408 -5.00 -9.00 -18.20
C ILE A 408 -4.28 -9.22 -19.53
N SER A 409 -3.31 -8.38 -19.86
CA SER A 409 -2.51 -8.59 -21.06
C SER A 409 -1.69 -9.89 -20.99
N ALA A 410 -1.06 -10.14 -19.84
CA ALA A 410 -0.32 -11.37 -19.57
C ALA A 410 -1.24 -12.60 -19.67
N PHE A 411 -2.47 -12.49 -19.17
CA PHE A 411 -3.48 -13.53 -19.27
C PHE A 411 -3.85 -13.84 -20.74
N ILE A 412 -4.09 -12.80 -21.55
CA ILE A 412 -4.37 -12.95 -22.99
C ILE A 412 -3.20 -13.62 -23.71
N ALA A 413 -1.97 -13.22 -23.41
CA ALA A 413 -0.76 -13.78 -24.00
C ALA A 413 -0.55 -15.25 -23.62
N ALA A 414 -0.68 -15.57 -22.34
CA ALA A 414 -0.39 -16.90 -21.79
C ALA A 414 -1.29 -17.99 -22.38
N PHE A 415 -2.57 -17.69 -22.55
CA PHE A 415 -3.57 -18.69 -22.98
C PHE A 415 -4.05 -18.48 -24.41
N GLU A 416 -3.34 -17.67 -25.20
CA GLU A 416 -3.67 -17.36 -26.60
C GLU A 416 -5.16 -17.03 -26.79
N ILE A 417 -5.71 -16.24 -25.87
CA ILE A 417 -7.15 -16.08 -25.68
C ILE A 417 -7.83 -15.58 -26.96
N SER A 418 -7.13 -14.83 -27.81
CA SER A 418 -7.60 -14.38 -29.13
C SER A 418 -8.02 -15.49 -30.10
N LEU A 419 -7.70 -16.76 -29.85
CA LEU A 419 -7.95 -17.88 -30.76
C LEU A 419 -9.05 -18.86 -30.32
N GLN A 420 -9.50 -18.86 -29.05
CA GLN A 420 -10.35 -19.92 -28.48
C GLN A 420 -11.36 -19.46 -27.39
N LEU A 421 -12.04 -18.33 -27.58
CA LEU A 421 -12.96 -17.81 -26.55
C LEU A 421 -14.40 -18.33 -26.65
N GLU A 422 -14.94 -18.75 -25.50
CA GLU A 422 -16.38 -18.71 -25.25
C GLU A 422 -16.84 -17.25 -25.11
N ASP A 423 -18.03 -16.93 -25.64
CA ASP A 423 -18.55 -15.55 -25.73
C ASP A 423 -18.62 -14.83 -24.38
N ASP A 424 -18.92 -15.55 -23.30
CA ASP A 424 -19.07 -14.96 -21.97
C ASP A 424 -17.72 -14.50 -21.41
N THR A 425 -16.67 -15.31 -21.55
CA THR A 425 -15.32 -14.96 -21.09
C THR A 425 -14.75 -13.78 -21.87
N LEU A 426 -15.00 -13.71 -23.18
CA LEU A 426 -14.56 -12.58 -24.02
C LEU A 426 -15.19 -11.28 -23.53
N ASN A 427 -16.49 -11.31 -23.25
CA ASN A 427 -17.20 -10.15 -22.76
C ASN A 427 -16.67 -9.68 -21.40
N SER A 428 -16.42 -10.61 -20.47
CA SER A 428 -15.82 -10.28 -19.16
C SER A 428 -14.43 -9.65 -19.30
N ILE A 429 -13.57 -10.16 -20.20
CA ILE A 429 -12.26 -9.56 -20.46
C ILE A 429 -12.42 -8.14 -21.02
N LEU A 430 -13.32 -7.94 -21.97
CA LEU A 430 -13.58 -6.62 -22.55
C LEU A 430 -14.15 -5.64 -21.53
N ASP A 431 -15.02 -6.08 -20.64
CA ASP A 431 -15.58 -5.23 -19.58
C ASP A 431 -14.48 -4.77 -18.61
N VAL A 432 -13.57 -5.67 -18.21
CA VAL A 432 -12.40 -5.32 -17.39
C VAL A 432 -11.49 -4.35 -18.13
N LEU A 433 -11.13 -4.62 -19.39
CA LEU A 433 -10.29 -3.72 -20.20
C LEU A 433 -10.94 -2.33 -20.36
N CYS A 434 -12.24 -2.28 -20.64
CA CYS A 434 -12.97 -1.02 -20.72
C CYS A 434 -12.94 -0.26 -19.38
N GLY A 435 -13.05 -0.96 -18.25
CA GLY A 435 -12.95 -0.38 -16.91
C GLY A 435 -11.55 0.15 -16.59
N ILE A 436 -10.50 -0.49 -17.11
CA ILE A 436 -9.10 -0.07 -16.94
C ILE A 436 -8.81 1.23 -17.71
N TYR A 437 -9.20 1.31 -18.99
CA TYR A 437 -8.84 2.43 -19.86
C TYR A 437 -9.75 3.66 -19.72
N ARG A 438 -11.01 3.46 -19.31
CA ARG A 438 -11.98 4.57 -19.19
C ARG A 438 -11.51 5.61 -18.17
N GLY A 439 -11.50 6.87 -18.60
CA GLY A 439 -10.99 8.00 -17.82
C GLY A 439 -9.46 8.05 -17.65
N GLU A 440 -8.69 7.16 -18.28
CA GLU A 440 -7.22 7.08 -18.13
C GLU A 440 -6.50 7.42 -19.44
N GLU A 441 -6.28 8.71 -19.69
CA GLU A 441 -5.57 9.18 -20.90
C GLU A 441 -4.15 8.59 -20.98
N SER A 442 -3.42 8.49 -19.86
CA SER A 442 -2.05 7.98 -19.84
C SER A 442 -1.95 6.53 -20.31
N LEU A 443 -2.88 5.66 -19.87
CA LEU A 443 -2.96 4.27 -20.29
C LEU A 443 -3.43 4.16 -21.74
N CYS A 444 -4.38 4.99 -22.18
CA CYS A 444 -4.81 5.03 -23.58
C CYS A 444 -3.64 5.43 -24.50
N VAL A 445 -2.81 6.39 -24.10
CA VAL A 445 -1.60 6.75 -24.85
C VAL A 445 -0.64 5.57 -24.97
N GLN A 446 -0.37 4.85 -23.87
CA GLN A 446 0.50 3.67 -23.89
C GLN A 446 -0.06 2.55 -24.77
N PHE A 447 -1.38 2.33 -24.75
CA PHE A 447 -2.03 1.34 -25.60
C PHE A 447 -1.78 1.58 -27.09
N TRP A 448 -1.89 2.85 -27.54
CA TRP A 448 -1.69 3.20 -28.94
C TRP A 448 -0.20 3.32 -29.33
N ASP A 449 0.71 3.32 -28.35
CA ASP A 449 2.14 3.19 -28.63
C ASP A 449 2.47 1.79 -29.15
N LYS A 450 2.90 1.72 -30.41
CA LYS A 450 3.32 0.47 -31.06
C LYS A 450 4.54 -0.17 -30.40
N GLY A 451 5.32 0.62 -29.64
CA GLY A 451 6.45 0.14 -28.85
C GLY A 451 6.05 -0.57 -27.56
N SER A 452 4.82 -0.39 -27.06
CA SER A 452 4.35 -1.05 -25.83
C SER A 452 4.17 -2.54 -26.07
N PHE A 453 5.09 -3.37 -25.60
CA PHE A 453 4.94 -4.84 -25.66
C PHE A 453 3.83 -5.33 -24.72
N ILE A 454 3.63 -4.64 -23.59
CA ILE A 454 2.56 -4.92 -22.62
C ILE A 454 1.21 -4.87 -23.32
N ASP A 455 0.95 -3.89 -24.19
CA ASP A 455 -0.34 -3.77 -24.85
C ASP A 455 -0.46 -4.60 -26.14
N GLY A 456 0.61 -5.31 -26.54
CA GLY A 456 0.64 -6.17 -27.73
C GLY A 456 -0.49 -7.22 -27.76
N PRO A 457 -0.66 -8.04 -26.71
CA PRO A 457 -1.75 -9.02 -26.62
C PRO A 457 -3.15 -8.39 -26.70
N VAL A 458 -3.36 -7.26 -26.02
CA VAL A 458 -4.64 -6.53 -26.02
C VAL A 458 -4.93 -5.94 -27.41
N ARG A 459 -3.92 -5.40 -28.10
CA ARG A 459 -4.07 -4.95 -29.50
C ARG A 459 -4.36 -6.10 -30.45
N CYS A 460 -3.76 -7.26 -30.25
CA CYS A 460 -4.07 -8.46 -31.02
C CYS A 460 -5.56 -8.82 -30.90
N LEU A 461 -6.11 -8.77 -29.67
CA LEU A 461 -7.53 -8.97 -29.42
C LEU A 461 -8.39 -7.94 -30.17
N LEU A 462 -8.02 -6.65 -30.16
CA LEU A 462 -8.73 -5.61 -30.93
C LEU A 462 -8.74 -5.93 -32.44
N CYS A 463 -7.59 -6.33 -33.01
CA CYS A 463 -7.49 -6.71 -34.42
C CYS A 463 -8.35 -7.96 -34.75
N THR A 464 -8.46 -8.92 -33.83
CA THR A 464 -9.36 -10.07 -34.01
C THR A 464 -10.82 -9.63 -34.06
N LEU A 465 -11.25 -8.75 -33.15
CA LEU A 465 -12.62 -8.20 -33.14
C LEU A 465 -12.94 -7.44 -34.43
N GLU A 466 -11.99 -6.64 -34.93
CA GLU A 466 -12.09 -5.95 -36.21
C GLU A 466 -12.21 -6.95 -37.38
N GLY A 467 -11.40 -8.01 -37.39
CA GLY A 467 -11.42 -9.06 -38.41
C GLY A 467 -12.75 -9.83 -38.48
N GLU A 468 -13.53 -9.83 -37.40
CA GLU A 468 -14.87 -10.43 -37.33
C GLU A 468 -15.99 -9.45 -37.72
N PHE A 469 -15.67 -8.28 -38.28
CA PHE A 469 -16.69 -7.33 -38.75
C PHE A 469 -17.63 -7.96 -39.80
N PRO A 470 -18.97 -7.75 -39.71
CA PRO A 470 -19.70 -6.91 -38.76
C PRO A 470 -20.22 -7.64 -37.51
N PHE A 471 -19.84 -8.90 -37.27
CA PHE A 471 -20.42 -9.74 -36.23
C PHE A 471 -20.12 -9.23 -34.80
N ARG A 472 -18.93 -8.65 -34.58
CA ARG A 472 -18.47 -8.11 -33.27
C ARG A 472 -18.46 -6.58 -33.19
N ILE A 473 -19.34 -5.91 -33.92
CA ILE A 473 -19.32 -4.45 -34.02
C ILE A 473 -19.59 -3.78 -32.66
N VAL A 474 -20.44 -4.38 -31.82
CA VAL A 474 -20.79 -3.82 -30.50
C VAL A 474 -19.59 -3.86 -29.57
N GLU A 475 -18.92 -5.01 -29.52
CA GLU A 475 -17.71 -5.25 -28.73
C GLU A 475 -16.57 -4.34 -29.18
N THR A 476 -16.38 -4.21 -30.49
CA THR A 476 -15.35 -3.34 -31.08
C THR A 476 -15.59 -1.88 -30.73
N VAL A 477 -16.81 -1.37 -30.94
CA VAL A 477 -17.15 0.04 -30.65
C VAL A 477 -17.07 0.33 -29.15
N ARG A 478 -17.56 -0.58 -28.30
CA ARG A 478 -17.45 -0.47 -26.84
C ARG A 478 -15.98 -0.31 -26.42
N PHE A 479 -15.11 -1.16 -26.94
CA PHE A 479 -13.70 -1.14 -26.57
C PHE A 479 -12.98 0.11 -27.08
N LEU A 480 -13.16 0.47 -28.36
CA LEU A 480 -12.60 1.70 -28.93
C LEU A 480 -13.07 2.96 -28.20
N SER A 481 -14.30 2.98 -27.69
CA SER A 481 -14.82 4.09 -26.89
C SER A 481 -14.12 4.23 -25.53
N ALA A 482 -13.55 3.16 -24.98
CA ALA A 482 -12.74 3.23 -23.76
C ALA A 482 -11.30 3.67 -24.06
N LEU A 483 -10.82 3.41 -25.28
CA LEU A 483 -9.46 3.71 -25.74
C LEU A 483 -9.26 5.11 -26.32
N CYS A 484 -10.29 5.96 -26.27
CA CYS A 484 -10.28 7.31 -26.87
C CYS A 484 -10.18 8.44 -25.83
N GLU A 485 -9.75 8.15 -24.61
CA GLU A 485 -9.58 9.18 -23.57
C GLU A 485 -8.36 10.04 -23.89
N GLY A 486 -8.58 11.32 -24.15
CA GLY A 486 -7.53 12.26 -24.57
C GLY A 486 -7.52 12.57 -26.06
N SER A 487 -6.89 13.69 -26.42
CA SER A 487 -6.91 14.20 -27.79
C SER A 487 -6.20 13.30 -28.80
N TRP A 488 -5.02 12.77 -28.43
CA TRP A 488 -4.23 11.90 -29.29
C TRP A 488 -4.81 10.48 -29.39
N PRO A 489 -5.21 9.80 -28.29
CA PRO A 489 -5.90 8.51 -28.38
C PRO A 489 -7.20 8.56 -29.20
N ALA A 490 -7.98 9.64 -29.11
CA ALA A 490 -9.17 9.83 -29.94
C ALA A 490 -8.84 9.91 -31.44
N GLU A 491 -7.74 10.57 -31.81
CA GLU A 491 -7.23 10.59 -33.20
C GLU A 491 -6.79 9.19 -33.64
N CYS A 492 -6.13 8.42 -32.77
CA CYS A 492 -5.76 7.03 -33.05
C CYS A 492 -6.98 6.14 -33.31
N VAL A 493 -8.04 6.27 -32.51
CA VAL A 493 -9.32 5.55 -32.71
C VAL A 493 -9.98 5.94 -34.04
N TYR A 494 -10.04 7.24 -34.36
CA TYR A 494 -10.55 7.70 -35.64
C TYR A 494 -9.78 7.09 -36.81
N ASN A 495 -8.45 7.14 -36.75
CA ASN A 495 -7.56 6.59 -37.78
C ASN A 495 -7.63 5.06 -37.88
N PHE A 496 -7.95 4.36 -36.80
CA PHE A 496 -8.22 2.93 -36.80
C PHE A 496 -9.51 2.64 -37.60
N LEU A 497 -10.62 3.28 -37.21
CA LEU A 497 -11.92 3.11 -37.87
C LEU A 497 -11.92 3.51 -39.35
N ASP A 498 -11.22 4.57 -39.72
CA ASP A 498 -11.10 5.03 -41.12
C ASP A 498 -10.40 3.99 -42.03
N LYS A 499 -9.53 3.15 -41.45
CA LYS A 499 -8.83 2.07 -42.17
C LYS A 499 -9.58 0.75 -42.19
N SER A 500 -10.50 0.55 -41.25
CA SER A 500 -11.31 -0.66 -41.11
C SER A 500 -12.52 -0.71 -42.05
N VAL A 501 -12.85 0.40 -42.73
CA VAL A 501 -13.94 0.56 -43.72
C VAL A 501 -13.39 0.53 -45.13
#